data_AF-A0A164AVX3-F1
#
_entry.id   AF-A0A164AVX3-F1
#
_cell.length_a   1.000
_cell.length_b   1.000
_cell.length_c   1.000
_cell.angle_alpha   90.00
_cell.angle_beta   90.00
_cell.angle_gamma   90.00
#
_symmetry.space_group_name_H-M   'P 1'
#
loop_
_entity.id
_entity.type
_entity.pdbx_description
1 polymer ?
#
loop_
_entity_poly.entity_id
_entity_poly.type
_entity_poly.pdbx_seq_one_letter_code
_entity_poly.pdbx_strand_id
1 'polypeptide(L)'
;MNLVQFDGRVEAIAGALDIPIDRARMLIGSVIVAQMLPDKAVVKGGISVKFRLGEVGTRATADLDVAARNRTTFLDELNQRLEIGWGTVPASRGALKRNPDAPPRRAFSGMARPARRLLNNERGRGGKNADKAVSSAVGQT
;
A
#
# COMPACT_ATOMS: atom_id res chain seq x y z
N MET A 1 19.72 -12.42 3.68
CA MET A 1 18.93 -12.50 2.45
C MET A 1 19.10 -11.20 1.67
N ASN A 2 19.57 -11.26 0.42
CA ASN A 2 19.60 -10.11 -0.50
C ASN A 2 18.32 -10.08 -1.36
N LEU A 3 18.12 -9.02 -2.16
CA LEU A 3 16.89 -8.85 -2.95
C LEU A 3 16.67 -9.99 -3.95
N VAL A 4 17.73 -10.45 -4.64
CA VAL A 4 17.67 -11.58 -5.58
C VAL A 4 17.21 -12.86 -4.88
N GLN A 5 17.73 -13.14 -3.68
CA GLN A 5 17.29 -14.29 -2.89
C GLN A 5 15.85 -14.17 -2.41
N PHE A 6 15.39 -12.95 -2.12
CA PHE A 6 14.00 -12.69 -1.78
C PHE A 6 13.09 -12.94 -2.99
N ASP A 7 13.40 -12.36 -4.15
CA ASP A 7 12.63 -12.54 -5.38
C ASP A 7 12.53 -14.02 -5.77
N GLY A 8 13.65 -14.76 -5.75
CA GLY A 8 13.64 -16.19 -6.04
C GLY A 8 12.80 -17.00 -5.04
N ARG A 9 12.71 -16.58 -3.77
CA ARG A 9 11.80 -17.22 -2.78
C ARG A 9 10.34 -16.87 -3.04
N VAL A 10 10.04 -15.66 -3.49
CA VAL A 10 8.68 -15.27 -3.88
C VAL A 10 8.25 -16.05 -5.12
N GLU A 11 9.13 -16.24 -6.10
CA GLU A 11 8.91 -17.10 -7.27
C GLU A 11 8.64 -18.54 -6.86
N ALA A 12 9.44 -19.10 -5.95
CA ALA A 12 9.22 -20.45 -5.44
C ALA A 12 7.86 -20.60 -4.73
N ILE A 13 7.45 -19.62 -3.93
CA ILE A 13 6.12 -19.61 -3.30
C ILE A 13 5.02 -19.52 -4.35
N ALA A 14 5.18 -18.65 -5.35
CA ALA A 14 4.22 -18.50 -6.43
C ALA A 14 4.03 -19.81 -7.21
N GLY A 15 5.14 -20.49 -7.55
CA GLY A 15 5.11 -21.80 -8.20
C GLY A 15 4.49 -22.89 -7.33
N ALA A 16 4.81 -22.93 -6.03
CA ALA A 16 4.24 -23.92 -5.11
C ALA A 16 2.73 -23.77 -4.90
N LEU A 17 2.20 -22.56 -5.04
CA LEU A 17 0.77 -22.25 -4.91
C LEU A 17 0.04 -22.22 -6.26
N ASP A 18 0.76 -22.39 -7.38
CA ASP A 18 0.26 -22.22 -8.75
C ASP A 18 -0.48 -20.88 -8.96
N ILE A 19 0.18 -19.78 -8.57
CA ILE A 19 -0.37 -18.42 -8.68
C ILE A 19 0.60 -17.48 -9.42
N PRO A 20 0.08 -16.40 -10.03
CA PRO A 20 0.91 -15.29 -10.49
C PRO A 20 1.83 -14.75 -9.38
N ILE A 21 3.08 -14.45 -9.73
CA ILE A 21 4.08 -13.91 -8.80
C ILE A 21 3.61 -12.65 -8.08
N ASP A 22 2.84 -11.80 -8.76
CA ASP A 22 2.32 -10.57 -8.16
C ASP A 22 1.32 -10.84 -7.04
N ARG A 23 0.58 -11.96 -7.08
CA ARG A 23 -0.30 -12.37 -5.99
C ARG A 23 0.51 -12.83 -4.78
N ALA A 24 1.59 -13.58 -4.99
CA ALA A 24 2.52 -13.95 -3.93
C ALA A 24 3.18 -12.71 -3.30
N ARG A 25 3.65 -11.76 -4.13
CA ARG A 25 4.20 -10.47 -3.68
C ARG A 25 3.18 -9.68 -2.86
N MET A 26 1.94 -9.57 -3.34
CA MET A 26 0.88 -8.85 -2.63
C MET A 26 0.56 -9.49 -1.28
N LEU A 27 0.48 -10.82 -1.22
CA LEU A 27 0.22 -11.53 0.03
C LEU A 27 1.34 -11.31 1.05
N ILE A 28 2.60 -11.51 0.62
CA ILE A 28 3.78 -11.32 1.48
C ILE A 28 3.89 -9.86 1.94
N GLY A 29 3.76 -8.90 1.03
CA GLY A 29 3.79 -7.48 1.34
C GLY A 29 2.68 -7.09 2.30
N SER A 30 1.47 -7.61 2.11
CA SER A 30 0.35 -7.34 3.02
C SER A 30 0.58 -7.91 4.40
N VAL A 31 1.17 -9.10 4.54
CA VAL A 31 1.53 -9.68 5.85
C VAL A 31 2.57 -8.80 6.54
N ILE A 32 3.63 -8.40 5.84
CA ILE A 32 4.68 -7.53 6.41
C ILE A 32 4.06 -6.22 6.92
N VAL A 33 3.26 -5.54 6.09
CA VAL A 33 2.59 -4.29 6.47
C VAL A 33 1.61 -4.50 7.62
N ALA A 34 0.86 -5.61 7.63
CA ALA A 34 -0.06 -5.96 8.71
C ALA A 34 0.65 -6.08 10.07
N GLN A 35 1.88 -6.61 10.10
CA GLN A 35 2.70 -6.71 11.32
C GLN A 35 3.20 -5.35 11.84
N MET A 36 3.13 -4.29 11.03
CA MET A 36 3.49 -2.93 11.41
C MET A 36 2.27 -2.04 11.66
N LEU A 37 1.04 -2.57 11.54
CA LEU A 37 -0.17 -1.80 11.82
C LEU A 37 -0.26 -1.47 13.32
N PRO A 38 -0.81 -0.30 13.70
CA PRO A 38 -1.15 0.00 15.09
C PRO A 38 -2.14 -1.00 15.71
N ASP A 39 -2.07 -1.22 17.02
CA ASP A 39 -2.82 -2.30 17.70
C ASP A 39 -4.35 -2.16 17.58
N LYS A 40 -4.84 -0.92 17.40
CA LYS A 40 -6.28 -0.62 17.26
C LYS A 40 -6.76 -0.67 15.81
N ALA A 41 -5.89 -1.00 14.87
CA ALA A 41 -6.23 -1.11 13.46
C ALA A 41 -6.67 -2.54 13.12
N VAL A 42 -7.70 -2.66 12.28
CA VAL A 42 -8.25 -3.96 11.87
C VAL A 42 -8.17 -4.10 10.36
N VAL A 43 -7.54 -5.18 9.89
CA VAL A 43 -7.48 -5.54 8.47
C VAL A 43 -8.85 -6.04 8.00
N LYS A 44 -9.31 -5.52 6.86
CA LYS A 44 -10.60 -5.81 6.23
C LYS A 44 -10.41 -6.13 4.75
N GLY A 45 -11.53 -6.23 4.02
CA GLY A 45 -11.51 -6.44 2.57
C GLY A 45 -11.00 -7.81 2.16
N GLY A 46 -10.61 -7.91 0.88
CA GLY A 46 -10.21 -9.18 0.25
C GLY A 46 -8.98 -9.82 0.89
N ILE A 47 -8.00 -9.02 1.32
CA ILE A 47 -6.80 -9.53 1.97
C ILE A 47 -7.10 -10.16 3.34
N SER A 48 -8.11 -9.66 4.06
CA SER A 48 -8.54 -10.25 5.32
C SER A 48 -9.17 -11.64 5.13
N VAL A 49 -9.79 -11.89 3.96
CA VAL A 49 -10.27 -13.21 3.58
C VAL A 49 -9.08 -14.14 3.29
N LYS A 50 -8.05 -13.65 2.57
CA LYS A 50 -6.82 -14.40 2.31
C LYS A 50 -6.07 -14.80 3.58
N PHE A 51 -6.01 -13.92 4.58
CA PHE A 51 -5.37 -14.25 5.86
C PHE A 51 -6.07 -15.40 6.61
N ARG A 52 -7.38 -15.59 6.39
CA ARG A 52 -8.18 -16.62 7.06
C ARG A 52 -8.25 -17.92 6.27
N LEU A 53 -8.42 -17.82 4.95
CA LEU A 53 -8.70 -18.96 4.07
C LEU A 53 -7.49 -19.39 3.23
N GLY A 54 -6.41 -18.62 3.25
CA GLY A 54 -5.27 -18.81 2.37
C GLY A 54 -5.46 -18.17 1.00
N GLU A 55 -4.49 -18.39 0.11
CA GLU A 55 -4.47 -17.80 -1.22
C GLU A 55 -5.33 -18.58 -2.23
N VAL A 56 -5.23 -19.91 -2.21
CA VAL A 56 -5.95 -20.81 -3.12
C VAL A 56 -7.45 -20.72 -2.85
N GLY A 57 -8.24 -20.59 -3.92
CA GLY A 57 -9.71 -20.46 -3.80
C GLY A 57 -10.22 -19.08 -3.39
N THR A 58 -9.34 -18.09 -3.17
CA THR A 58 -9.75 -16.69 -2.90
C THR A 58 -9.57 -15.80 -4.12
N ARG A 59 -10.42 -14.78 -4.26
CA ARG A 59 -10.32 -13.79 -5.35
C ARG A 59 -9.01 -13.00 -5.25
N ALA A 60 -8.49 -12.55 -6.39
CA ALA A 60 -7.40 -11.58 -6.42
C ALA A 60 -7.79 -10.28 -5.68
N THR A 61 -6.85 -9.72 -4.93
CA THR A 61 -6.97 -8.44 -4.23
C THR A 61 -5.67 -7.68 -4.41
N ALA A 62 -5.76 -6.39 -4.70
CA ALA A 62 -4.60 -5.52 -4.94
C ALA A 62 -4.33 -4.56 -3.78
N ASP A 63 -5.24 -4.51 -2.80
CA ASP A 63 -5.22 -3.50 -1.74
C ASP A 63 -5.17 -4.16 -0.35
N LEU A 64 -4.59 -3.43 0.60
CA LEU A 64 -4.67 -3.72 2.03
C LEU A 64 -5.61 -2.73 2.69
N ASP A 65 -6.86 -3.16 2.89
CA ASP A 65 -7.87 -2.34 3.55
C ASP A 65 -7.72 -2.42 5.07
N VAL A 66 -7.66 -1.25 5.70
CA VAL A 66 -7.52 -1.14 7.16
C VAL A 66 -8.55 -0.17 7.70
N ALA A 67 -9.25 -0.58 8.76
CA ALA A 67 -10.08 0.32 9.54
C ALA A 67 -9.36 0.74 10.81
N ALA A 68 -9.42 2.04 11.10
CA ALA A 68 -8.91 2.64 12.31
C ALA A 68 -9.93 3.64 12.86
N ARG A 69 -9.86 3.92 14.17
CA ARG A 69 -10.78 4.85 14.83
C ARG A 69 -10.55 6.31 14.41
N ASN A 70 -9.29 6.72 14.30
CA ASN A 70 -8.90 8.06 13.90
C ASN A 70 -7.79 7.96 12.85
N ARG A 71 -7.97 8.62 11.70
CA ARG A 71 -7.03 8.54 10.58
C ARG A 71 -5.69 9.21 10.86
N THR A 72 -5.69 10.38 11.50
CA THR A 72 -4.46 11.15 11.74
C THR A 72 -3.58 10.39 12.73
N THR A 73 -4.12 10.02 13.89
CA THR A 73 -3.41 9.23 14.90
C THR A 73 -2.92 7.90 14.32
N PHE A 74 -3.74 7.23 13.50
CA PHE A 74 -3.34 6.01 12.81
C PHE A 74 -2.12 6.21 11.91
N LEU A 75 -2.09 7.28 11.10
CA LEU A 75 -0.97 7.54 10.19
C LEU A 75 0.31 7.89 10.95
N ASP A 76 0.20 8.63 12.05
CA ASP A 76 1.35 8.98 12.90
C ASP A 76 1.95 7.71 13.54
N GLU A 77 1.12 6.88 14.16
CA GLU A 77 1.56 5.61 14.77
C GLU A 77 2.09 4.62 13.73
N LEU A 78 1.43 4.51 12.56
CA LEU A 78 1.91 3.68 11.46
C LEU A 78 3.28 4.15 10.96
N ASN A 79 3.49 5.45 10.81
CA ASN A 79 4.79 5.99 10.37
C ASN A 79 5.89 5.71 11.39
N GLN A 80 5.62 5.83 12.69
CA GLN A 80 6.58 5.44 13.73
C GLN A 80 6.96 3.95 13.62
N ARG A 81 5.98 3.06 13.41
CA ARG A 81 6.23 1.62 13.24
C ARG A 81 6.97 1.31 11.94
N LEU A 82 6.66 2.01 10.84
CA LEU A 82 7.35 1.86 9.55
C LEU A 82 8.81 2.37 9.61
N GLU A 83 9.10 3.37 10.42
CA GLU A 83 10.45 3.89 10.66
C GLU A 83 11.31 2.89 11.45
N ILE A 84 10.73 2.30 12.52
CA ILE A 84 11.33 1.17 13.24
C ILE A 84 11.57 0.00 12.27
N GLY A 85 10.59 -0.26 11.40
CA GLY A 85 10.64 -1.25 10.34
C GLY A 85 10.30 -2.67 10.81
N TRP A 86 10.34 -3.60 9.85
CA TRP A 86 10.07 -5.01 10.07
C TRP A 86 11.30 -5.85 9.75
N GLY A 87 11.70 -6.66 10.72
CA GLY A 87 12.78 -7.64 10.60
C GLY A 87 14.16 -7.04 10.29
N THR A 88 15.16 -7.92 10.28
CA THR A 88 16.53 -7.56 9.90
C THR A 88 17.06 -8.54 8.87
N VAL A 89 17.99 -8.05 8.05
CA VAL A 89 18.76 -8.85 7.11
C VAL A 89 20.24 -8.51 7.27
N PRO A 90 21.15 -9.42 6.88
CA PRO A 90 22.58 -9.15 6.95
C PRO A 90 22.96 -7.85 6.25
N ALA A 91 24.06 -7.26 6.71
CA ALA A 91 24.69 -6.12 6.08
C ALA A 91 24.91 -6.37 4.57
N SER A 92 24.92 -5.28 3.79
CA SER A 92 25.19 -5.40 2.36
C SER A 92 26.65 -5.83 2.13
N ARG A 93 26.94 -6.49 1.00
CA ARG A 93 28.33 -6.83 0.64
C ARG A 93 29.24 -5.61 0.64
N GLY A 94 28.74 -4.45 0.20
CA GLY A 94 29.50 -3.20 0.21
C GLY A 94 29.80 -2.69 1.63
N ALA A 95 28.86 -2.86 2.57
CA ALA A 95 29.09 -2.52 3.97
C ALA A 95 30.13 -3.45 4.61
N LEU A 96 30.00 -4.76 4.40
CA LEU A 96 30.95 -5.77 4.90
C LEU A 96 32.37 -5.60 4.35
N LYS A 97 32.51 -5.17 3.08
CA LYS A 97 33.83 -4.85 2.49
C LYS A 97 34.52 -3.66 3.17
N ARG A 98 33.76 -2.68 3.68
CA ARG A 98 34.31 -1.49 4.35
C ARG A 98 34.51 -1.71 5.84
N ASN A 99 33.63 -2.49 6.45
CA ASN A 99 33.68 -2.87 7.85
C ASN A 99 33.21 -4.32 7.97
N PRO A 100 34.10 -5.29 8.25
CA PRO A 100 33.73 -6.69 8.47
C PRO A 100 32.64 -6.89 9.52
N ASP A 101 32.59 -5.99 10.52
CA ASP A 101 31.62 -6.00 11.63
C ASP A 101 30.40 -5.10 11.36
N ALA A 102 30.10 -4.80 10.10
CA ALA A 102 28.95 -3.98 9.75
C ALA A 102 27.64 -4.58 10.31
N PRO A 103 26.79 -3.80 10.99
CA PRO A 103 25.59 -4.33 11.61
C PRO A 103 24.55 -4.76 10.57
N PRO A 104 23.63 -5.68 10.93
CA PRO A 104 22.46 -5.98 10.12
C PRO A 104 21.65 -4.72 9.79
N ARG A 105 20.98 -4.74 8.64
CA ARG A 105 20.11 -3.66 8.18
C ARG A 105 18.64 -4.06 8.35
N ARG A 106 17.74 -3.08 8.43
CA ARG A 106 16.28 -3.32 8.38
C ARG A 106 15.91 -4.06 7.09
N ALA A 107 15.04 -5.06 7.21
CA ALA A 107 14.56 -5.82 6.06
C ALA A 107 13.54 -5.01 5.27
N PHE A 108 12.58 -4.42 5.98
CA PHE A 108 11.59 -3.50 5.44
C PHE A 108 11.44 -2.28 6.35
N SER A 109 11.31 -1.10 5.75
CA SER A 109 10.94 0.15 6.43
C SER A 109 10.30 1.07 5.39
N GLY A 110 9.56 2.08 5.82
CA GLY A 110 8.92 2.99 4.87
C GLY A 110 8.28 4.21 5.51
N MET A 111 7.46 4.89 4.73
CA MET A 111 6.63 6.00 5.18
C MET A 111 5.29 5.94 4.45
N ALA A 112 4.20 5.98 5.19
CA ALA A 112 2.86 6.08 4.63
C ALA A 112 2.72 7.45 3.96
N ARG A 113 2.31 7.45 2.69
CA ARG A 113 2.02 8.71 1.99
C ARG A 113 0.61 9.18 2.36
N PRO A 114 0.42 10.45 2.73
CA PRO A 114 -0.92 10.99 2.84
C PRO A 114 -1.62 10.82 1.49
N ALA A 115 -2.92 10.47 1.51
CA ALA A 115 -3.68 10.38 0.27
C ALA A 115 -3.57 11.73 -0.44
N ARG A 116 -3.14 11.70 -1.71
CA ARG A 116 -3.07 12.90 -2.54
C ARG A 116 -4.47 13.50 -2.50
N ARG A 117 -4.61 14.68 -1.87
CA ARG A 117 -5.87 15.41 -1.81
C ARG A 117 -6.37 15.47 -3.25
N LEU A 118 -7.56 14.95 -3.53
CA LEU A 118 -8.26 15.20 -4.81
C LEU A 118 -8.66 16.69 -4.81
N LEU A 119 -7.68 17.58 -4.80
CA LEU A 119 -7.82 18.99 -5.12
C LEU A 119 -7.97 19.04 -6.63
N ASN A 120 -9.17 18.73 -7.13
CA ASN A 120 -9.69 19.12 -8.44
C ASN A 120 -11.06 18.45 -8.64
N ASN A 121 -12.08 18.84 -7.86
CA ASN A 121 -13.47 18.62 -8.33
C ASN A 121 -14.54 19.59 -7.84
N GLU A 122 -14.18 20.69 -7.16
CA GLU A 122 -15.18 21.71 -6.73
C GLU A 122 -14.97 23.09 -7.37
N ARG A 123 -14.01 23.25 -8.29
CA ARG A 123 -13.85 24.47 -9.11
C ARG A 123 -14.53 24.41 -10.49
N GLY A 124 -15.29 23.35 -10.78
CA GLY A 124 -15.94 23.13 -12.09
C GLY A 124 -17.46 23.21 -12.12
N ARG A 125 -18.12 23.50 -10.99
CA ARG A 125 -19.60 23.49 -10.87
C ARG A 125 -20.26 24.85 -10.66
N GLY A 126 -19.53 25.94 -10.92
CA GLY A 126 -20.08 27.30 -10.94
C GLY A 126 -19.53 28.05 -12.15
N GLY A 127 -20.27 28.05 -13.26
CA GLY A 127 -19.85 28.82 -14.44
C GLY A 127 -20.27 28.25 -15.80
N LYS A 128 -21.45 27.65 -15.93
CA LYS A 128 -22.10 27.43 -17.23
C LYS A 128 -23.62 27.48 -17.05
N ASN A 129 -24.16 28.66 -16.74
CA ASN A 129 -25.60 28.98 -16.86
C ASN A 129 -25.84 30.50 -16.71
N ALA A 130 -25.03 31.33 -17.39
CA ALA A 130 -25.27 32.78 -17.45
C ALA A 130 -25.31 33.36 -18.88
N ASP A 131 -24.97 32.57 -19.92
CA ASP A 131 -24.84 33.07 -21.31
C ASP A 131 -25.87 32.47 -22.28
N LYS A 132 -27.03 32.00 -21.80
CA LYS A 132 -28.09 31.47 -22.67
C LYS A 132 -29.48 32.07 -22.46
N ALA A 133 -29.56 33.25 -21.85
CA ALA A 133 -30.83 33.96 -21.59
C ALA A 133 -30.93 35.34 -22.27
N VAL A 134 -30.11 35.62 -23.30
CA VAL A 134 -30.24 36.85 -24.11
C VAL A 134 -30.03 36.50 -25.60
N SER A 135 -30.87 35.61 -26.15
CA SER A 135 -30.96 35.41 -27.61
C SER A 135 -32.27 34.73 -28.04
N SER A 136 -33.39 35.08 -27.39
CA SER A 136 -34.72 34.68 -27.85
C SER A 136 -35.78 35.69 -27.41
N ALA A 137 -35.65 36.93 -27.86
CA ALA A 137 -36.68 37.95 -27.73
C ALA A 137 -36.54 39.04 -28.82
N VAL A 138 -36.33 38.65 -30.07
CA VAL A 138 -36.61 39.52 -31.24
C VAL A 138 -37.02 38.62 -32.41
N GLY A 139 -38.28 38.72 -32.82
CA GLY A 139 -38.74 38.30 -34.13
C GLY A 139 -39.52 36.99 -34.17
N GLN A 140 -40.84 37.06 -33.98
CA GLN A 140 -41.83 36.55 -34.94
C GLN A 140 -43.25 37.00 -34.54
N THR A 141 -43.88 37.67 -35.52
CA THR A 141 -45.28 38.13 -35.67
C THR A 141 -45.84 39.11 -34.66
#